data_AF-A0A4P9YP12-F1
#
_entry.id   AF-A0A4P9YP12-F1
#
_cell.length_a   1.000
_cell.length_b   1.000
_cell.length_c   1.000
_cell.angle_alpha   90.00
_cell.angle_beta   90.00
_cell.angle_gamma   90.00
#
_symmetry.space_group_name_H-M   'P 1'
#
loop_
_entity.id
_entity.type
_entity.pdbx_description
1 polymer ?
#
loop_
_entity_poly.entity_id
_entity_poly.type
_entity_poly.pdbx_seq_one_letter_code
_entity_poly.pdbx_strand_id
1 'polypeptide(L)'
;RLYCELFMDLPSRKHYPDYYDIIKEPICLNEIKEKIMNCEFETFGQFSEKVMQMFENATIYNDSSSIVHKNALNLQVFINF
;
A
#
# COMPACT_ATOMS: atom_id res chain seq x y z
N ARG A 1 -11.57 3.88 -14.55
CA ARG A 1 -11.57 3.32 -13.18
C ARG A 1 -10.18 3.61 -12.61
N LEU A 2 -10.04 4.53 -11.66
CA LEU A 2 -8.71 4.94 -11.20
C LEU A 2 -8.11 3.83 -10.33
N TYR A 3 -7.01 3.25 -10.81
CA TYR A 3 -6.26 2.15 -10.20
C TYR A 3 -5.81 2.42 -8.75
N CYS A 4 -5.72 3.69 -8.37
CA CYS A 4 -5.20 4.12 -7.06
C CYS A 4 -6.24 4.13 -5.93
N GLU A 5 -7.54 4.11 -6.24
CA GLU A 5 -8.60 4.23 -5.20
C GLU A 5 -8.50 3.15 -4.12
N LEU A 6 -8.12 1.93 -4.51
CA LEU A 6 -7.95 0.79 -3.60
C LEU A 6 -6.73 0.90 -2.67
N PHE A 7 -5.81 1.82 -2.96
CA PHE A 7 -4.61 2.07 -2.17
C PHE A 7 -4.72 3.35 -1.35
N MET A 8 -5.82 4.10 -1.47
CA MET A 8 -6.00 5.38 -0.77
C MET A 8 -6.15 5.19 0.74
N ASP A 9 -6.94 4.21 1.16
CA ASP A 9 -7.31 3.96 2.54
C ASP A 9 -7.09 2.49 2.93
N LEU A 10 -6.81 2.24 4.21
CA LEU A 10 -6.75 0.88 4.74
C LEU A 10 -8.14 0.21 4.72
N PRO A 11 -8.20 -1.14 4.58
CA PRO A 11 -9.42 -1.89 4.75
C PRO A 11 -10.07 -1.61 6.11
N SER A 12 -11.41 -1.55 6.17
CA SER A 12 -12.10 -1.30 7.44
C SER A 12 -11.82 -2.43 8.45
N ARG A 13 -11.24 -2.10 9.61
CA ARG A 13 -11.03 -3.05 10.74
C ARG A 13 -12.29 -3.83 11.15
N LYS A 14 -13.47 -3.22 10.99
CA LYS A 14 -14.75 -3.85 11.31
C LYS A 14 -15.13 -4.93 10.29
N HIS A 15 -14.88 -4.68 9.01
CA HIS A 15 -15.30 -5.56 7.92
C HIS A 15 -14.21 -6.57 7.51
N TYR A 16 -12.94 -6.22 7.73
CA TYR A 16 -11.75 -6.99 7.38
C TYR A 16 -10.80 -7.06 8.58
N PRO A 17 -11.20 -7.66 9.71
CA PRO A 17 -10.33 -7.79 10.87
C PRO A 17 -9.10 -8.66 10.57
N ASP A 18 -9.27 -9.70 9.76
CA ASP A 18 -8.25 -10.65 9.31
C ASP A 18 -7.10 -9.98 8.56
N TYR A 19 -7.38 -8.88 7.84
CA TYR A 19 -6.34 -8.06 7.21
C TYR A 19 -5.26 -7.66 8.20
N TYR A 20 -5.65 -7.31 9.43
CA TYR A 20 -4.75 -6.83 10.46
C TYR A 20 -4.09 -7.95 11.27
N ASP A 21 -4.56 -9.18 11.12
CA ASP A 21 -3.88 -10.39 11.64
C ASP A 21 -2.79 -10.86 10.66
N ILE A 22 -3.03 -10.70 9.36
CA ILE A 22 -2.13 -11.15 8.28
C ILE A 22 -1.06 -10.08 7.99
N ILE A 23 -1.46 -8.81 7.89
CA ILE A 23 -0.59 -7.70 7.51
C ILE A 23 -0.01 -7.02 8.75
N LYS A 24 1.30 -7.15 8.92
CA LYS A 24 2.03 -6.67 10.10
C LYS A 24 2.24 -5.16 10.12
N GLU A 25 2.47 -4.56 8.96
CA GLU A 25 2.66 -3.11 8.81
C GLU A 25 1.66 -2.53 7.80
N PRO A 26 0.37 -2.36 8.18
CA PRO A 26 -0.61 -1.68 7.35
C PRO A 26 -0.14 -0.27 6.98
N ILE A 27 -0.27 0.10 5.71
CA ILE A 27 -0.05 1.47 5.24
C ILE A 27 -0.88 1.73 3.97
N CYS A 28 -1.32 2.98 3.77
CA CYS A 28 -2.01 3.43 2.56
C CYS A 28 -1.44 4.77 2.05
N LEU A 29 -1.87 5.21 0.86
CA LEU A 29 -1.41 6.45 0.24
C LEU A 29 -1.78 7.70 1.06
N ASN A 30 -2.93 7.73 1.73
CA ASN A 30 -3.29 8.88 2.58
C ASN A 30 -2.34 9.02 3.77
N GLU A 31 -1.95 7.92 4.40
CA GLU A 31 -0.94 7.93 5.46
C GLU A 31 0.45 8.33 4.94
N ILE A 32 0.87 7.79 3.79
CA ILE A 32 2.15 8.19 3.15
C ILE A 32 2.16 9.69 2.84
N LYS A 33 1.03 10.22 2.33
CA LYS A 33 0.87 11.64 2.04
C LYS A 33 0.97 12.49 3.32
N GLU A 34 0.32 12.07 4.40
CA GLU A 34 0.42 12.75 5.70
C GLU A 34 1.87 12.80 6.20
N LYS A 35 2.59 11.68 6.10
CA LYS A 35 4.02 11.60 6.46
C LYS A 35 4.89 12.56 5.64
N ILE A 36 4.61 12.72 4.35
CA ILE A 36 5.28 13.71 3.50
C ILE A 36 4.99 15.13 4.01
N MET A 37 3.71 15.44 4.28
CA MET A 37 3.30 16.77 4.74
C MET A 37 3.90 17.15 6.10
N ASN A 38 4.14 16.16 6.95
CA ASN A 38 4.77 16.31 8.26
C ASN A 38 6.31 16.25 8.22
N CYS A 39 6.92 16.13 7.03
CA CYS A 39 8.36 15.95 6.85
C CYS A 39 8.95 14.75 7.63
N GLU A 40 8.19 13.64 7.74
CA GLU A 40 8.62 12.44 8.47
C GLU A 40 9.56 11.53 7.66
N PHE A 41 9.72 11.80 6.37
CA PHE A 41 10.71 11.12 5.53
C PHE A 41 11.98 11.97 5.41
N GLU A 42 13.06 11.54 6.04
CA GLU A 42 14.38 12.19 5.98
C GLU A 42 15.06 11.95 4.64
N THR A 43 14.75 10.83 3.98
CA THR A 43 15.31 10.45 2.70
C THR A 43 14.24 9.96 1.74
N PHE A 44 14.52 10.10 0.44
CA PHE A 44 13.68 9.50 -0.60
C PHE A 44 13.56 7.97 -0.45
N GLY A 45 14.60 7.31 0.08
CA GLY A 45 14.59 5.87 0.35
C GLY A 45 13.49 5.46 1.34
N GLN A 46 13.32 6.20 2.44
CA GLN A 46 12.26 5.92 3.42
C GLN A 46 10.85 6.08 2.82
N PHE A 47 10.65 7.07 1.96
CA PHE A 47 9.41 7.22 1.20
C PHE A 47 9.17 6.03 0.27
N SER A 48 10.20 5.66 -0.51
CA SER A 48 10.13 4.54 -1.45
C SER A 48 9.80 3.22 -0.74
N GLU A 49 10.46 2.92 0.38
CA GLU A 49 10.20 1.75 1.21
C GLU A 49 8.73 1.67 1.64
N LYS A 50 8.12 2.80 2.05
CA LYS A 50 6.71 2.82 2.44
C LYS A 50 5.74 2.63 1.27
N VAL A 51 6.06 3.14 0.08
CA VAL A 51 5.27 2.87 -1.13
C VAL A 51 5.39 1.39 -1.54
N MET A 52 6.58 0.81 -1.46
CA MET A 52 6.81 -0.60 -1.77
C MET A 52 6.08 -1.52 -0.78
N GLN A 53 6.16 -1.21 0.53
CA GLN A 53 5.43 -1.93 1.57
C GLN A 53 3.91 -1.96 1.31
N MET A 54 3.34 -0.87 0.82
CA MET A 54 1.93 -0.80 0.46
C MET A 54 1.56 -1.81 -0.65
N PHE A 55 2.40 -1.95 -1.68
CA PHE A 55 2.18 -2.93 -2.74
C PHE A 55 2.40 -4.36 -2.25
N GLU A 56 3.41 -4.60 -1.41
CA GLU A 56 3.64 -5.90 -0.77
C GLU A 56 2.44 -6.32 0.08
N ASN A 57 1.88 -5.41 0.88
CA ASN A 57 0.68 -5.70 1.65
C ASN A 57 -0.50 -6.11 0.77
N ALA A 58 -0.67 -5.43 -0.37
CA ALA A 58 -1.72 -5.75 -1.33
C ALA A 58 -1.48 -7.12 -1.99
N THR A 59 -0.25 -7.49 -2.32
CA THR A 59 0.05 -8.80 -2.93
C THR A 59 -0.03 -9.95 -1.93
N ILE A 60 0.29 -9.71 -0.64
CA ILE A 60 0.17 -10.71 0.43
C ILE A 60 -1.30 -11.00 0.75
N TYR A 61 -2.13 -9.96 0.91
CA TYR A 61 -3.51 -10.14 1.35
C TYR A 61 -4.45 -10.59 0.21
N ASN A 62 -4.22 -10.12 -1.01
CA ASN A 62 -5.14 -10.38 -2.13
C ASN A 62 -4.68 -11.59 -2.96
N ASP A 63 -5.65 -12.40 -3.36
CA ASP A 63 -5.44 -13.55 -4.25
C ASP A 63 -4.73 -13.13 -5.56
N SER A 64 -3.81 -13.96 -6.05
CA SER A 64 -2.98 -13.67 -7.23
C SER A 64 -3.78 -13.46 -8.53
N SER A 65 -4.98 -14.03 -8.61
CA SER A 65 -5.90 -13.83 -9.73
C SER A 65 -6.63 -12.49 -9.66
N SER A 66 -6.68 -11.86 -8.49
CA SER A 66 -7.42 -10.62 -8.24
C SER A 66 -6.83 -9.42 -8.99
N ILE A 67 -7.70 -8.46 -9.29
CA ILE A 67 -7.29 -7.20 -9.94
C ILE A 67 -6.35 -6.40 -9.02
N VAL A 68 -6.57 -6.44 -7.71
CA VAL A 68 -5.77 -5.68 -6.73
C VAL A 68 -4.33 -6.18 -6.72
N HIS A 69 -4.15 -7.50 -6.65
CA HIS A 69 -2.84 -8.14 -6.69
C HIS A 69 -2.09 -7.81 -7.99
N LYS A 70 -2.74 -7.99 -9.15
CA LYS A 70 -2.16 -7.67 -10.46
C LYS A 70 -1.77 -6.20 -10.59
N ASN A 71 -2.62 -5.30 -10.08
CA ASN A 71 -2.34 -3.87 -10.11
C ASN A 71 -1.16 -3.49 -9.22
N ALA A 72 -1.05 -4.06 -8.01
CA ALA A 72 0.08 -3.84 -7.13
C ALA A 72 1.41 -4.23 -7.80
N LEU A 73 1.46 -5.41 -8.44
CA LEU A 73 2.64 -5.84 -9.19
C LEU A 73 2.97 -4.90 -10.37
N ASN A 74 1.97 -4.50 -11.15
CA ASN A 74 2.19 -3.60 -12.28
C ASN A 74 2.70 -2.22 -11.84
N LEU A 75 2.15 -1.67 -10.76
CA LEU A 75 2.58 -0.40 -10.21
C LEU A 75 4.00 -0.50 -9.63
N GLN A 76 4.31 -1.57 -8.91
CA GLN A 76 5.65 -1.85 -8.38
C GLN A 76 6.70 -1.86 -9.50
N VAL A 77 6.41 -2.50 -10.64
CA VAL A 77 7.30 -2.49 -11.81
C VAL A 77 7.40 -1.10 -12.43
N PHE A 78 6.30 -0.35 -12.50
CA PHE A 78 6.27 0.98 -13.13
C PHE A 78 7.05 2.04 -12.34
N ILE A 79 6.96 2.03 -11.01
CA ILE A 79 7.57 3.05 -10.15
C ILE A 79 8.98 2.68 -9.66
N ASN A 80 9.60 1.63 -10.21
CA ASN A 80 10.86 1.10 -9.70
C ASN A 80 11.95 2.21 -9.72
N PHE A 81 12.26 2.75 -8.54
CA PHE A 81 13.23 3.82 -8.33
C PHE A 81 14.62 3.27 -7.97
#